data_AF-A0A0K8QSV6-F1
#
_entry.id   AF-A0A0K8QSV6-F1
#
_cell.length_a   1.000
_cell.length_b   1.000
_cell.length_c   1.000
_cell.angle_alpha   90.00
_cell.angle_beta   90.00
_cell.angle_gamma   90.00
#
_symmetry.space_group_name_H-M   'P 1'
#
loop_
_entity.id
_entity.type
_entity.pdbx_description
1 polymer ?
#
loop_
_entity_poly.entity_id
_entity_poly.type
_entity_poly.pdbx_seq_one_letter_code
_entity_poly.pdbx_strand_id
1 'polypeptide(L)'
;MKRTVLLVFLFPLLAFSQELPCNVDNFTPQWIAFPDYTQDFYRHSNAGSQHMKAYHFPAMKPHLKVALDWSRELADGIKRSKEAKYQFEMFYGPGNPDELLTNAWYLATRRNGGYDLRIKLHDVICRPYGVATVDGPAEILVSFNSFHKLGENVTTIDDSGNPIPVIINGKPVFLVPERKNTEKNLDYYEFPGPVPDYVVNFSRWEFLDAFVLRHHDKPLFIPVTRKEFLEFFLASLNDKYNRERKSIIETTMATPPVDIEKEREARIAEIKRFTEQGAFGYSASNLDHRIKTANDFFDNKRSEEDGKIMNLTRELDDNYSESVKLVKEYLAKSPPAVLQKPIRRVPSVFTDPPSVSRMIENLDDAPGQRMWGQNTEVCFINPDYFDNTLPNDVPQLIVIEFINNEYVHENLKILVKRILAGHDVSKLSGLLGN
;
A
#
# COMPACT_ATOMS: atom_id res chain seq x y z
N MET A 1 -3.73 -42.60 -77.63
CA MET A 1 -2.77 -41.47 -77.50
C MET A 1 -3.44 -40.26 -78.15
N LYS A 2 -3.73 -39.11 -77.53
CA LYS A 2 -3.23 -38.44 -76.33
C LYS A 2 -4.33 -37.49 -75.78
N ARG A 3 -4.49 -37.51 -74.45
CA ARG A 3 -4.82 -36.41 -73.51
C ARG A 3 -6.06 -35.53 -73.79
N THR A 4 -7.21 -36.00 -73.30
CA THR A 4 -8.26 -35.12 -72.77
C THR A 4 -7.87 -34.78 -71.33
N VAL A 5 -7.37 -33.56 -71.10
CA VAL A 5 -7.05 -33.07 -69.76
C VAL A 5 -8.37 -32.71 -69.07
N LEU A 6 -8.62 -33.42 -67.97
CA LEU A 6 -9.75 -33.22 -67.07
C LEU A 6 -9.61 -31.85 -66.38
N LEU A 7 -10.25 -30.82 -66.93
CA LEU A 7 -10.34 -29.48 -66.34
C LEU A 7 -11.63 -29.36 -65.50
N VAL A 8 -11.87 -30.34 -64.62
CA VAL A 8 -13.03 -30.40 -63.71
C VAL A 8 -12.62 -30.20 -62.24
N PHE A 9 -11.33 -29.94 -61.97
CA PHE A 9 -10.81 -29.77 -60.60
C PHE A 9 -10.44 -28.33 -60.22
N LEU A 10 -11.08 -27.31 -60.80
CA LEU A 10 -10.80 -25.90 -60.46
C LEU A 10 -12.03 -25.05 -60.09
N PHE A 11 -13.21 -25.65 -59.90
CA PHE A 11 -14.45 -24.91 -59.62
C PHE A 11 -15.06 -25.01 -58.20
N PRO A 12 -14.43 -25.64 -57.18
CA PRO A 12 -14.79 -25.31 -55.78
C PRO A 12 -13.62 -24.74 -54.95
N LEU A 13 -12.51 -24.31 -55.57
CA LEU A 13 -11.44 -23.58 -54.87
C LEU A 13 -11.54 -22.04 -55.02
N LEU A 14 -12.54 -21.58 -55.78
CA LEU A 14 -12.95 -20.17 -55.88
C LEU A 14 -14.31 -19.92 -55.21
N ALA A 15 -14.78 -20.84 -54.36
CA ALA A 15 -15.60 -20.44 -53.23
C ALA A 15 -14.66 -19.67 -52.30
N PHE A 16 -14.49 -18.39 -52.61
CA PHE A 16 -14.02 -17.38 -51.70
C PHE A 16 -14.49 -17.77 -50.30
N SER A 17 -13.55 -17.89 -49.38
CA SER A 17 -13.79 -17.56 -47.98
C SER A 17 -14.29 -16.11 -47.97
N GLN A 18 -15.54 -15.88 -48.34
CA GLN A 18 -16.29 -14.77 -47.80
C GLN A 18 -16.42 -15.13 -46.32
N GLU A 19 -15.39 -14.75 -45.57
CA GLU A 19 -15.47 -14.60 -44.12
C GLU A 19 -16.74 -13.82 -43.89
N LEU A 20 -17.78 -14.51 -43.42
CA LEU A 20 -19.02 -13.90 -42.95
C LEU A 20 -18.60 -12.69 -42.10
N PRO A 21 -19.19 -11.49 -42.30
CA PRO A 21 -18.79 -10.32 -41.53
C PRO A 21 -18.90 -10.71 -40.06
N CYS A 22 -17.75 -10.85 -39.43
CA CYS A 22 -17.69 -11.22 -38.03
C CYS A 22 -18.35 -10.07 -37.28
N ASN A 23 -19.45 -10.39 -36.59
CA ASN A 23 -20.13 -9.45 -35.74
C ASN A 23 -19.84 -9.82 -34.28
N VAL A 24 -19.15 -8.92 -33.58
CA VAL A 24 -18.85 -9.04 -32.15
C VAL A 24 -20.12 -9.24 -31.31
N ASP A 25 -21.26 -8.74 -31.76
CA ASP A 25 -22.55 -8.86 -31.06
C ASP A 25 -23.17 -10.27 -31.16
N ASN A 26 -22.64 -11.15 -32.01
CA ASN A 26 -23.05 -12.55 -32.10
C ASN A 26 -22.43 -13.40 -30.99
N PHE A 27 -21.41 -12.91 -30.28
CA PHE A 27 -20.76 -13.64 -29.21
C PHE A 27 -21.46 -13.36 -27.88
N THR A 28 -21.94 -14.43 -27.25
CA THR A 28 -22.47 -14.41 -25.88
C THR A 28 -21.58 -15.30 -25.02
N PRO A 29 -21.25 -14.90 -23.79
CA PRO A 29 -20.30 -15.63 -22.99
C PRO A 29 -20.86 -16.98 -22.56
N GLN A 30 -20.09 -18.04 -22.81
CA GLN A 30 -20.30 -19.33 -22.16
C GLN A 30 -19.66 -19.30 -20.76
N TRP A 31 -20.45 -19.65 -19.75
CA TRP A 31 -19.98 -19.68 -18.37
C TRP A 31 -19.21 -20.97 -18.09
N ILE A 32 -17.90 -20.84 -17.87
CA ILE A 32 -16.99 -21.97 -17.70
C ILE A 32 -16.43 -21.93 -16.29
N ALA A 33 -16.67 -23.01 -15.54
CA ALA A 33 -16.04 -23.20 -14.23
C ALA A 33 -14.57 -23.52 -14.41
N PHE A 34 -13.70 -22.76 -13.74
CA PHE A 34 -12.33 -23.14 -13.48
C PHE A 34 -12.23 -23.80 -12.09
N PRO A 35 -11.20 -24.64 -11.84
CA PRO A 35 -11.01 -25.22 -10.52
C PRO A 35 -10.97 -24.14 -9.43
N ASP A 36 -11.71 -24.37 -8.34
CA ASP A 36 -11.66 -23.50 -7.15
C ASP A 36 -10.19 -23.36 -6.71
N TYR A 37 -9.77 -22.13 -6.44
CA TYR A 37 -8.42 -21.81 -6.00
C TYR A 37 -8.42 -21.58 -4.49
N THR A 38 -7.54 -22.28 -3.79
CA THR A 38 -7.30 -22.05 -2.37
C THR A 38 -5.84 -21.74 -2.18
N GLN A 39 -5.53 -20.49 -1.81
CA GLN A 39 -4.16 -20.12 -1.49
C GLN A 39 -3.90 -20.43 -0.02
N ASP A 40 -3.56 -21.70 0.24
CA ASP A 40 -3.17 -22.17 1.57
C ASP A 40 -1.71 -21.75 1.78
N PHE A 41 -1.48 -20.51 2.24
CA PHE A 41 -0.12 -19.97 2.35
C PHE A 41 0.78 -20.81 3.26
N TYR A 42 0.26 -21.50 4.29
CA TYR A 42 1.09 -22.25 5.24
C TYR A 42 0.38 -23.45 5.88
N ARG A 43 0.37 -24.59 5.18
CA ARG A 43 0.07 -25.92 5.76
C ARG A 43 1.14 -26.46 6.74
N HIS A 44 2.11 -25.64 7.16
CA HIS A 44 3.35 -26.13 7.79
C HIS A 44 3.72 -25.54 9.15
N SER A 45 2.88 -24.72 9.80
CA SER A 45 3.11 -24.39 11.22
C SER A 45 1.98 -24.92 12.11
N ASN A 46 2.28 -25.96 12.88
CA ASN A 46 1.34 -26.53 13.85
C ASN A 46 0.96 -25.49 14.95
N ALA A 47 1.80 -24.48 15.16
CA ALA A 47 1.58 -23.41 16.15
C ALA A 47 0.63 -22.28 15.66
N GLY A 48 0.61 -21.97 14.36
CA GLY A 48 -0.23 -20.89 13.82
C GLY A 48 -1.72 -21.25 13.72
N SER A 49 -2.05 -22.54 13.75
CA SER A 49 -3.42 -23.04 13.59
C SER A 49 -4.38 -22.67 14.73
N GLN A 50 -3.88 -22.38 15.95
CA GLN A 50 -4.73 -22.16 17.12
C GLN A 50 -5.32 -20.74 17.22
N HIS A 51 -4.70 -19.76 16.57
CA HIS A 51 -5.15 -18.36 16.59
C HIS A 51 -6.03 -17.99 15.38
N MET A 52 -6.15 -18.89 14.40
CA MET A 52 -7.00 -18.70 13.24
C MET A 52 -8.39 -19.28 13.51
N LYS A 53 -9.45 -18.45 13.56
CA LYS A 53 -10.81 -18.94 13.32
C LYS A 53 -10.80 -19.57 11.92
N ALA A 54 -10.85 -20.90 11.83
CA ALA A 54 -10.74 -21.62 10.56
C ALA A 54 -11.77 -21.08 9.55
N TYR A 55 -11.32 -20.75 8.34
CA TYR A 55 -12.25 -20.43 7.26
C TYR A 55 -12.95 -21.74 6.86
N HIS A 56 -14.27 -21.81 7.05
CA HIS A 56 -15.05 -22.98 6.71
C HIS A 56 -15.54 -22.85 5.26
N PHE A 57 -14.75 -23.34 4.30
CA PHE A 57 -15.11 -23.24 2.87
C PHE A 57 -16.54 -23.73 2.55
N PRO A 58 -17.04 -24.84 3.15
CA PRO A 58 -18.43 -25.26 2.94
C PRO A 58 -19.46 -24.20 3.36
N ALA A 59 -19.16 -23.37 4.36
CA ALA A 59 -20.03 -22.29 4.83
C ALA A 59 -19.95 -21.03 3.94
N MET A 60 -18.81 -20.78 3.29
CA MET A 60 -18.60 -19.61 2.40
C MET A 60 -19.07 -19.86 0.97
N LYS A 61 -18.97 -21.10 0.47
CA LYS A 61 -19.35 -21.48 -0.90
C LYS A 61 -20.80 -21.10 -1.28
N PRO A 62 -21.80 -21.18 -0.37
CA PRO A 62 -23.14 -20.64 -0.65
C PRO A 62 -23.15 -19.14 -0.99
N HIS A 63 -22.38 -18.30 -0.27
CA HIS A 63 -22.28 -16.86 -0.55
C HIS A 63 -21.69 -16.60 -1.94
N LEU A 64 -20.65 -17.36 -2.30
CA LEU A 64 -20.01 -17.29 -3.62
C LEU A 64 -20.94 -17.73 -4.76
N LYS A 65 -21.83 -18.70 -4.52
CA LYS A 65 -22.87 -19.08 -5.49
C LYS A 65 -23.89 -17.97 -5.70
N VAL A 66 -24.33 -17.30 -4.63
CA VAL A 66 -25.21 -16.13 -4.74
C VAL A 66 -24.55 -15.01 -5.54
N ALA A 67 -23.25 -14.76 -5.32
CA ALA A 67 -22.48 -13.81 -6.12
C ALA A 67 -22.37 -14.20 -7.60
N LEU A 68 -22.21 -15.49 -7.89
CA LEU A 68 -22.17 -16.00 -9.26
C LEU A 68 -23.50 -15.86 -9.97
N ASP A 69 -24.60 -16.21 -9.31
CA ASP A 69 -25.93 -16.09 -9.87
C ASP A 69 -26.30 -14.61 -10.11
N TRP A 70 -25.96 -13.72 -9.16
CA TRP A 70 -26.09 -12.28 -9.35
C TRP A 70 -25.25 -11.76 -10.54
N SER A 71 -24.00 -12.21 -10.67
CA SER A 71 -23.12 -11.81 -11.77
C SER A 71 -23.64 -12.30 -13.13
N ARG A 72 -24.27 -13.48 -13.17
CA ARG A 72 -24.94 -14.01 -14.37
C ARG A 72 -26.15 -13.17 -14.76
N GLU A 73 -26.96 -12.77 -13.78
CA GLU A 73 -28.10 -11.89 -13.99
C GLU A 73 -27.65 -10.50 -14.49
N LEU A 74 -26.62 -9.92 -13.88
CA LEU A 74 -26.02 -8.66 -14.33
C LEU A 74 -25.52 -8.76 -15.77
N ALA A 75 -24.95 -9.90 -16.15
CA ALA A 75 -24.42 -10.17 -17.48
C ALA A 75 -25.48 -10.70 -18.48
N ASP A 76 -26.76 -10.75 -18.12
CA ASP A 76 -27.78 -11.28 -19.04
C ASP A 76 -27.83 -10.48 -20.36
N GLY A 77 -27.84 -11.21 -21.47
CA GLY A 77 -27.77 -10.63 -22.81
C GLY A 77 -26.46 -9.88 -23.14
N ILE A 78 -25.41 -9.95 -22.30
CA ILE A 78 -24.11 -9.33 -22.63
C ILE A 78 -23.55 -9.95 -23.90
N LYS A 79 -22.98 -9.10 -24.74
CA LYS A 79 -22.37 -9.48 -26.02
C LYS A 79 -20.86 -9.31 -26.00
N ARG A 80 -20.20 -9.61 -27.11
CA ARG A 80 -18.78 -9.31 -27.37
C ARG A 80 -17.81 -10.14 -26.52
N SER A 81 -18.27 -11.22 -25.91
CA SER A 81 -17.42 -12.15 -25.17
C SER A 81 -17.76 -13.59 -25.55
N LYS A 82 -16.73 -14.43 -25.71
CA LYS A 82 -16.90 -15.87 -25.97
C LYS A 82 -17.14 -16.67 -24.69
N GLU A 83 -16.46 -16.28 -23.62
CA GLU A 83 -16.34 -17.09 -22.40
C GLU A 83 -16.32 -16.18 -21.18
N ALA A 84 -17.06 -16.58 -20.15
CA ALA A 84 -16.97 -16.06 -18.79
C ALA A 84 -16.35 -17.16 -17.92
N LYS A 85 -15.03 -17.11 -17.72
CA LYS A 85 -14.33 -18.08 -16.88
C LYS A 85 -14.44 -17.64 -15.43
N TYR A 86 -15.03 -18.46 -14.58
CA TYR A 86 -15.18 -18.12 -13.18
C TYR A 86 -14.47 -19.12 -12.27
N GLN A 87 -13.95 -18.63 -11.16
CA GLN A 87 -13.37 -19.43 -10.10
C GLN A 87 -13.70 -18.84 -8.74
N PHE A 88 -13.88 -19.71 -7.75
CA PHE A 88 -13.97 -19.30 -6.36
C PHE A 88 -12.56 -19.27 -5.79
N GLU A 89 -12.16 -18.14 -5.22
CA GLU A 89 -10.88 -17.97 -4.57
C GLU A 89 -11.05 -17.80 -3.05
N MET A 90 -10.08 -18.30 -2.29
CA MET A 90 -9.99 -18.11 -0.85
C MET A 90 -8.60 -17.62 -0.48
N PHE A 91 -8.58 -16.59 0.36
CA PHE A 91 -7.38 -15.97 0.86
C PHE A 91 -7.29 -16.14 2.37
N TYR A 92 -6.25 -16.82 2.81
CA TYR A 92 -5.88 -16.91 4.22
C TYR A 92 -4.78 -15.88 4.49
N GLY A 93 -4.97 -15.02 5.49
CA GLY A 93 -3.88 -14.19 5.97
C GLY A 93 -2.85 -15.02 6.78
N PRO A 94 -1.77 -14.39 7.26
CA PRO A 94 -0.69 -15.10 7.93
C PRO A 94 -1.18 -15.85 9.18
N GLY A 95 -0.63 -17.04 9.39
CA GLY A 95 -1.01 -17.91 10.52
C GLY A 95 -0.18 -17.69 11.78
N ASN A 96 1.00 -17.07 11.65
CA ASN A 96 1.89 -16.78 12.78
C ASN A 96 1.43 -15.50 13.52
N PRO A 97 1.27 -15.52 14.86
CA PRO A 97 0.95 -14.32 15.63
C PRO A 97 1.84 -13.10 15.36
N ASP A 98 3.13 -13.31 15.11
CA ASP A 98 4.07 -12.20 14.87
C ASP A 98 3.81 -11.53 13.50
N GLU A 99 3.41 -12.31 12.49
CA GLU A 99 3.07 -11.80 11.15
C GLU A 99 1.71 -11.10 11.12
N LEU A 100 0.81 -11.44 12.05
CA LEU A 100 -0.45 -10.70 12.23
C LEU A 100 -0.19 -9.26 12.68
N LEU A 101 0.89 -9.02 13.44
CA LEU A 101 1.28 -7.69 13.88
C LEU A 101 1.86 -6.81 12.76
N THR A 102 2.19 -7.41 11.61
CA THR A 102 2.65 -6.69 10.41
C THR A 102 1.65 -6.75 9.26
N ASN A 103 0.50 -7.41 9.45
CA ASN A 103 -0.55 -7.47 8.44
C ASN A 103 -1.54 -6.30 8.58
N ALA A 104 -1.50 -5.35 7.63
CA ALA A 104 -2.35 -4.16 7.63
C ALA A 104 -3.85 -4.47 7.72
N TRP A 105 -4.32 -5.48 6.98
CA TRP A 105 -5.72 -5.89 6.96
C TRP A 105 -6.16 -6.42 8.33
N TYR A 106 -5.36 -7.30 8.94
CA TYR A 106 -5.65 -7.84 10.26
C TYR A 106 -5.57 -6.76 11.35
N LEU A 107 -4.60 -5.86 11.30
CA LEU A 107 -4.50 -4.74 12.23
C LEU A 107 -5.73 -3.82 12.15
N ALA A 108 -6.25 -3.60 10.95
CA ALA A 108 -7.42 -2.77 10.71
C ALA A 108 -8.74 -3.44 11.12
N THR A 109 -8.90 -4.72 10.78
CA THR A 109 -10.22 -5.38 10.78
C THR A 109 -10.33 -6.53 11.77
N ARG A 110 -9.19 -6.99 12.35
CA ARG A 110 -9.05 -8.23 13.12
C ARG A 110 -9.54 -9.49 12.40
N ARG A 111 -9.76 -9.43 11.08
CA ARG A 111 -10.11 -10.56 10.23
C ARG A 111 -8.86 -11.06 9.52
N ASN A 112 -8.72 -12.37 9.40
CA ASN A 112 -7.51 -13.01 8.87
C ASN A 112 -7.74 -13.66 7.51
N GLY A 113 -8.11 -12.85 6.52
CA GLY A 113 -8.39 -13.32 5.15
C GLY A 113 -9.76 -12.91 4.62
N GLY A 114 -10.12 -13.46 3.47
CA GLY A 114 -11.35 -13.19 2.75
C GLY A 114 -11.60 -14.28 1.70
N TYR A 115 -12.67 -14.12 0.93
CA TYR A 115 -12.99 -15.02 -0.16
C TYR A 115 -13.77 -14.28 -1.24
N ASP A 116 -13.67 -14.74 -2.47
CA ASP A 116 -14.17 -13.99 -3.61
C ASP A 116 -14.52 -14.89 -4.78
N LEU A 117 -15.37 -14.35 -5.63
CA LEU A 117 -15.65 -14.87 -6.95
C LEU A 117 -14.85 -14.05 -7.95
N ARG A 118 -13.96 -14.69 -8.69
CA ARG A 118 -13.28 -14.08 -9.83
C ARG A 118 -13.89 -14.55 -11.13
N ILE A 119 -14.23 -13.61 -12.01
CA ILE A 119 -14.73 -13.85 -13.36
C ILE A 119 -13.82 -13.15 -14.36
N LYS A 120 -13.25 -13.89 -15.29
CA LYS A 120 -12.56 -13.35 -16.47
C LYS A 120 -13.54 -13.29 -17.64
N LEU A 121 -13.82 -12.08 -18.11
CA LEU A 121 -14.79 -11.81 -19.17
C LEU A 121 -14.13 -10.96 -20.26
N HIS A 122 -13.25 -11.57 -21.06
CA HIS A 122 -12.52 -10.83 -22.10
C HIS A 122 -13.45 -10.47 -23.26
N ASP A 123 -13.21 -9.29 -23.82
CA ASP A 123 -13.87 -8.84 -25.04
C ASP A 123 -13.26 -9.55 -26.25
N VAL A 124 -14.01 -9.62 -27.34
CA VAL A 124 -13.53 -10.07 -28.63
C VAL A 124 -13.61 -8.96 -29.67
N ILE A 125 -12.65 -8.99 -30.58
CA ILE A 125 -12.61 -8.17 -31.78
C ILE A 125 -12.69 -9.06 -33.01
N CYS A 126 -13.48 -8.60 -33.97
CA CYS A 126 -13.54 -9.19 -35.29
C CYS A 126 -12.43 -8.61 -36.15
N ARG A 127 -11.55 -9.49 -36.64
CA ARG A 127 -10.52 -9.18 -37.64
C ARG A 127 -10.96 -9.79 -38.98
N PRO A 128 -10.39 -9.35 -40.12
CA PRO A 128 -10.66 -9.99 -41.41
C PRO A 128 -10.55 -11.51 -41.29
N TYR A 129 -9.41 -12.00 -40.81
CA TYR A 129 -9.10 -13.42 -40.72
C TYR A 129 -9.65 -14.18 -39.49
N GLY A 130 -10.67 -13.65 -38.81
CA GLY A 130 -11.32 -14.33 -37.69
C GLY A 130 -11.45 -13.50 -36.41
N VAL A 131 -11.66 -14.18 -35.28
CA VAL A 131 -11.99 -13.54 -34.00
C VAL A 131 -10.78 -13.59 -33.07
N ALA A 132 -10.31 -12.44 -32.61
CA ALA A 132 -9.27 -12.35 -31.58
C ALA A 132 -9.88 -11.91 -30.25
N THR A 133 -9.35 -12.43 -29.16
CA THR A 133 -9.62 -11.90 -27.82
C THR A 133 -8.81 -10.63 -27.62
N VAL A 134 -9.39 -9.64 -26.95
CA VAL A 134 -8.68 -8.41 -26.55
C VAL A 134 -7.74 -8.75 -25.39
N ASP A 135 -6.47 -8.36 -25.52
CA ASP A 135 -5.44 -8.61 -24.50
C ASP A 135 -5.61 -7.67 -23.29
N GLY A 136 -5.21 -8.16 -22.10
CA GLY A 136 -5.24 -7.41 -20.84
C GLY A 136 -6.22 -7.99 -19.81
N PRO A 137 -6.09 -7.65 -18.51
CA PRO A 137 -7.06 -8.05 -17.51
C PRO A 137 -8.46 -7.50 -17.83
N ALA A 138 -9.42 -8.42 -17.81
CA ALA A 138 -10.85 -8.18 -17.95
C ALA A 138 -11.58 -8.94 -16.85
N GLU A 139 -11.49 -8.43 -15.62
CA GLU A 139 -11.84 -9.19 -14.42
C GLU A 139 -12.98 -8.53 -13.66
N ILE A 140 -13.90 -9.36 -13.16
CA ILE A 140 -14.91 -8.99 -12.17
C ILE A 140 -14.55 -9.77 -10.91
N LEU A 141 -14.32 -9.07 -9.80
CA LEU A 141 -14.10 -9.65 -8.49
C LEU A 141 -15.29 -9.30 -7.60
N VAL A 142 -15.94 -10.30 -7.01
CA VAL A 142 -16.94 -10.10 -5.95
C VAL A 142 -16.36 -10.65 -4.67
N SER A 143 -15.83 -9.76 -3.85
CA SER A 143 -15.02 -10.04 -2.66
C SER A 143 -15.84 -9.91 -1.39
N PHE A 144 -15.63 -10.83 -0.46
CA PHE A 144 -16.28 -10.86 0.84
C PHE A 144 -15.22 -10.73 1.94
N ASN A 145 -15.40 -9.75 2.83
CA ASN A 145 -14.44 -9.44 3.89
C ASN A 145 -13.01 -9.21 3.35
N SER A 146 -12.89 -8.64 2.16
CA SER A 146 -11.63 -8.26 1.53
C SER A 146 -11.89 -7.30 0.37
N PHE A 147 -10.82 -6.69 -0.13
CA PHE A 147 -10.75 -6.01 -1.41
C PHE A 147 -9.39 -6.28 -2.06
N HIS A 148 -9.26 -6.08 -3.37
CA HIS A 148 -8.03 -6.36 -4.12
C HIS A 148 -7.36 -5.10 -4.67
N LYS A 149 -8.04 -4.37 -5.56
CA LYS A 149 -7.52 -3.18 -6.26
C LYS A 149 -8.08 -1.88 -5.70
N LEU A 150 -9.20 -1.93 -4.97
CA LEU A 150 -9.81 -0.76 -4.34
C LEU A 150 -8.89 -0.08 -3.33
N GLY A 151 -7.99 -0.80 -2.66
CA GLY A 151 -7.08 -0.21 -1.70
C GLY A 151 -5.72 -0.87 -1.74
N GLU A 152 -4.67 -0.06 -1.62
CA GLU A 152 -3.30 -0.52 -1.52
C GLU A 152 -2.76 -0.25 -0.12
N ASN A 153 -2.07 -1.22 0.49
CA ASN A 153 -1.40 -1.01 1.78
C ASN A 153 -0.30 0.02 1.62
N VAL A 154 -0.28 1.07 2.45
CA VAL A 154 0.87 1.98 2.52
C VAL A 154 1.90 1.34 3.43
N THR A 155 3.08 1.05 2.88
CA THR A 155 4.16 0.39 3.60
C THR A 155 5.39 1.30 3.76
N THR A 156 6.17 1.01 4.79
CA THR A 156 7.52 1.53 5.02
C THR A 156 8.46 0.37 5.29
N ILE A 157 9.75 0.63 5.47
CA ILE A 157 10.77 -0.39 5.72
C ILE A 157 11.20 -0.29 7.18
N ASP A 158 11.20 -1.41 7.90
CA ASP A 158 11.71 -1.49 9.27
C ASP A 158 13.26 -1.48 9.32
N ASP A 159 13.84 -1.44 10.52
CA ASP A 159 15.31 -1.44 10.70
C ASP A 159 15.99 -2.72 10.16
N SER A 160 15.22 -3.79 9.92
CA SER A 160 15.69 -5.07 9.36
C SER A 160 15.54 -5.16 7.84
N GLY A 161 14.98 -4.13 7.18
CA GLY A 161 14.76 -4.13 5.74
C GLY A 161 13.42 -4.74 5.29
N ASN A 162 12.52 -5.10 6.21
CA ASN A 162 11.25 -5.70 5.88
C ASN A 162 10.15 -4.66 5.65
N PRO A 163 9.24 -4.86 4.68
CA PRO A 163 8.10 -3.99 4.50
C PRO A 163 7.11 -4.17 5.65
N ILE A 164 6.80 -3.09 6.35
CA ILE A 164 5.81 -3.01 7.43
C ILE A 164 4.75 -1.95 7.09
N PRO A 165 3.50 -2.08 7.58
CA PRO A 165 2.46 -1.08 7.34
C PRO A 165 2.80 0.25 8.02
N VAL A 166 2.49 1.36 7.36
CA VAL A 166 2.50 2.68 8.01
C VAL A 166 1.32 2.76 8.97
N ILE A 167 1.60 3.12 10.23
CA ILE A 167 0.61 3.22 11.30
C ILE A 167 0.50 4.68 11.74
N ILE A 168 -0.63 5.34 11.43
CA ILE A 168 -0.93 6.70 11.88
C ILE A 168 -1.94 6.60 13.03
N ASN A 169 -1.62 7.17 14.19
CA ASN A 169 -2.48 7.12 15.39
C ASN A 169 -2.94 5.69 15.77
N GLY A 170 -2.04 4.72 15.67
CA GLY A 170 -2.33 3.32 16.00
C GLY A 170 -3.15 2.56 14.96
N LYS A 171 -3.43 3.15 13.80
CA LYS A 171 -4.24 2.54 12.73
C LYS A 171 -3.42 2.41 11.44
N PRO A 172 -3.43 1.25 10.76
CA PRO A 172 -2.79 1.09 9.46
C PRO A 172 -3.53 1.92 8.40
N VAL A 173 -2.79 2.42 7.42
CA VAL A 173 -3.36 3.27 6.36
C VAL A 173 -3.26 2.63 4.98
N PHE A 174 -4.25 2.95 4.15
CA PHE A 174 -4.43 2.44 2.81
C PHE A 174 -4.51 3.60 1.82
N LEU A 175 -3.96 3.42 0.62
CA LEU A 175 -4.18 4.32 -0.50
C LEU A 175 -5.43 3.84 -1.25
N VAL A 176 -6.48 4.67 -1.28
CA VAL A 176 -7.80 4.30 -1.81
C VAL A 176 -8.24 5.38 -2.81
N PRO A 177 -8.88 5.05 -3.94
CA PRO A 177 -9.49 6.05 -4.81
C PRO A 177 -10.47 6.95 -4.06
N GLU A 178 -10.54 8.23 -4.44
CA GLU A 178 -11.57 9.16 -3.97
C GLU A 178 -12.95 8.57 -4.28
N ARG A 179 -13.84 8.53 -3.29
CA ARG A 179 -15.22 8.08 -3.50
C ARG A 179 -15.92 9.01 -4.49
N LYS A 180 -16.49 8.45 -5.55
CA LYS A 180 -17.15 9.22 -6.62
C LYS A 180 -18.57 9.60 -6.23
N ASN A 181 -19.35 8.66 -5.70
CA ASN A 181 -20.66 8.92 -5.12
C ASN A 181 -21.05 7.86 -4.09
N THR A 182 -22.14 8.13 -3.38
CA THR A 182 -22.82 7.19 -2.47
C THR A 182 -24.29 7.21 -2.79
N GLU A 183 -24.87 6.05 -3.03
CA GLU A 183 -26.32 5.87 -3.14
C GLU A 183 -26.79 4.84 -2.11
N LYS A 184 -27.56 5.29 -1.11
CA LYS A 184 -27.97 4.46 0.03
C LYS A 184 -26.74 3.78 0.66
N ASN A 185 -26.68 2.46 0.66
CA ASN A 185 -25.60 1.66 1.22
C ASN A 185 -24.56 1.22 0.18
N LEU A 186 -24.55 1.83 -1.01
CA LEU A 186 -23.61 1.54 -2.08
C LEU A 186 -22.67 2.72 -2.28
N ASP A 187 -21.39 2.54 -1.96
CA ASP A 187 -20.34 3.51 -2.30
C ASP A 187 -19.70 3.10 -3.64
N TYR A 188 -19.48 4.06 -4.54
CA TYR A 188 -18.83 3.82 -5.83
C TYR A 188 -17.51 4.59 -5.91
N TYR A 189 -16.50 3.88 -6.38
CA TYR A 189 -15.12 4.31 -6.55
C TYR A 189 -14.70 4.08 -7.99
N GLU A 190 -13.94 5.03 -8.53
CA GLU A 190 -13.43 4.98 -9.90
C GLU A 190 -11.98 5.44 -9.91
N PHE A 191 -11.09 4.66 -10.52
CA PHE A 191 -9.69 5.01 -10.72
C PHE A 191 -9.26 4.60 -12.13
N PRO A 192 -8.51 5.42 -12.88
CA PRO A 192 -7.97 6.75 -12.57
C PRO A 192 -8.99 7.92 -12.61
N GLY A 193 -10.29 7.62 -12.73
CA GLY A 193 -11.34 8.60 -12.93
C GLY A 193 -11.50 9.01 -14.41
N PRO A 194 -12.33 10.04 -14.69
CA PRO A 194 -12.58 10.50 -16.04
C PRO A 194 -11.27 10.90 -16.73
N VAL A 195 -11.07 10.36 -17.92
CA VAL A 195 -9.97 10.70 -18.82
C VAL A 195 -10.07 12.18 -19.22
N PRO A 196 -9.04 13.00 -18.96
CA PRO A 196 -8.97 14.34 -19.50
C PRO A 196 -8.74 14.37 -21.01
N ASP A 197 -9.23 15.41 -21.68
CA ASP A 197 -9.14 15.58 -23.14
C ASP A 197 -7.70 15.56 -23.70
N TYR A 198 -6.69 15.82 -22.85
CA TYR A 198 -5.28 15.83 -23.23
C TYR A 198 -4.62 14.45 -23.21
N VAL A 199 -5.27 13.43 -22.63
CA VAL A 199 -4.71 12.08 -22.57
C VAL A 199 -5.14 11.31 -23.82
N VAL A 200 -4.16 10.96 -24.65
CA VAL A 200 -4.38 10.28 -25.95
C VAL A 200 -3.86 8.85 -25.97
N ASN A 201 -3.20 8.40 -24.89
CA ASN A 201 -2.68 7.04 -24.77
C ASN A 201 -2.79 6.52 -23.33
N PHE A 202 -3.45 5.37 -23.19
CA PHE A 202 -3.71 4.67 -21.92
C PHE A 202 -2.93 3.36 -21.80
N SER A 203 -1.95 3.11 -22.69
CA SER A 203 -1.22 1.84 -22.73
C SER A 203 -0.75 1.41 -21.34
N ARG A 204 -1.15 0.21 -20.92
CA ARG A 204 -0.84 -0.46 -19.64
C ARG A 204 -1.42 0.18 -18.37
N TRP A 205 -2.55 0.86 -18.46
CA TRP A 205 -3.26 1.36 -17.27
C TRP A 205 -4.40 0.43 -16.86
N GLU A 206 -4.45 0.05 -15.58
CA GLU A 206 -5.60 -0.64 -15.01
C GLU A 206 -6.67 0.39 -14.63
N PHE A 207 -7.83 0.31 -15.27
CA PHE A 207 -9.01 1.06 -14.86
C PHE A 207 -9.82 0.20 -13.90
N LEU A 208 -10.24 0.81 -12.80
CA LEU A 208 -11.00 0.20 -11.73
C LEU A 208 -12.32 0.95 -11.57
N ASP A 209 -13.42 0.22 -11.72
CA ASP A 209 -14.72 0.59 -11.18
C ASP A 209 -15.03 -0.33 -10.00
N ALA A 210 -15.21 0.24 -8.80
CA ALA A 210 -15.43 -0.55 -7.60
C ALA A 210 -16.67 -0.09 -6.83
N PHE A 211 -17.45 -1.05 -6.36
CA PHE A 211 -18.66 -0.83 -5.58
C PHE A 211 -18.53 -1.49 -4.22
N VAL A 212 -18.70 -0.71 -3.15
CA VAL A 212 -18.70 -1.21 -1.77
C VAL A 212 -20.13 -1.24 -1.26
N LEU A 213 -20.63 -2.44 -0.98
CA LEU A 213 -21.91 -2.65 -0.34
C LEU A 213 -21.70 -2.59 1.18
N ARG A 214 -22.29 -1.59 1.81
CA ARG A 214 -22.17 -1.35 3.24
C ARG A 214 -23.24 -2.11 4.02
N HIS A 215 -22.81 -2.81 5.07
CA HIS A 215 -23.73 -3.50 5.97
C HIS A 215 -24.46 -2.53 6.94
N HIS A 216 -23.92 -1.31 7.11
CA HIS A 216 -24.50 -0.26 7.95
C HIS A 216 -24.18 1.14 7.41
N ASP A 217 -24.75 2.18 8.02
CA ASP A 217 -24.60 3.58 7.59
C ASP A 217 -23.19 4.16 7.76
N LYS A 218 -22.28 3.49 8.49
CA LYS A 218 -20.90 3.98 8.63
C LYS A 218 -20.08 3.70 7.35
N PRO A 219 -19.18 4.61 6.95
CA PRO A 219 -18.31 4.39 5.80
C PRO A 219 -17.25 3.33 6.12
N LEU A 220 -16.81 2.60 5.08
CA LEU A 220 -15.69 1.65 5.19
C LEU A 220 -14.36 2.39 5.45
N PHE A 221 -14.13 3.49 4.72
CA PHE A 221 -12.90 4.25 4.80
C PHE A 221 -13.12 5.61 5.48
N ILE A 222 -12.17 6.00 6.32
CA ILE A 222 -12.08 7.31 6.96
C ILE A 222 -10.80 7.98 6.45
N PRO A 223 -10.88 9.09 5.69
CA PRO A 223 -9.69 9.76 5.19
C PRO A 223 -8.81 10.29 6.32
N VAL A 224 -7.49 10.14 6.19
CA VAL A 224 -6.51 10.70 7.11
C VAL A 224 -6.43 12.20 6.87
N THR A 225 -6.72 12.98 7.91
CA THR A 225 -6.65 14.44 7.82
C THR A 225 -5.20 14.92 7.81
N ARG A 226 -4.95 16.09 7.21
CA ARG A 226 -3.62 16.75 7.28
C ARG A 226 -3.16 16.93 8.72
N LYS A 227 -4.08 17.27 9.63
CA LYS A 227 -3.77 17.39 11.06
C LYS A 227 -3.21 16.09 11.63
N GLU A 228 -3.95 14.99 11.48
CA GLU A 228 -3.54 13.68 11.99
C GLU A 228 -2.20 13.24 11.39
N PHE A 229 -2.02 13.46 10.09
CA PHE A 229 -0.77 13.16 9.41
C PHE A 229 0.42 13.98 9.96
N LEU A 230 0.26 15.29 10.14
CA LEU A 230 1.34 16.15 10.62
C LEU A 230 1.71 15.89 12.10
N GLU A 231 0.73 15.55 12.93
CA GLU A 231 0.97 15.10 14.31
C GLU A 231 1.77 13.80 14.33
N PHE A 232 1.41 12.82 13.48
CA PHE A 232 2.21 11.61 13.27
C PHE A 232 3.61 11.90 12.71
N PHE A 233 3.72 12.85 11.77
CA PHE A 233 4.99 13.23 11.15
C PHE A 233 5.96 13.82 12.19
N LEU A 234 5.47 14.65 13.12
CA LEU A 234 6.27 15.19 14.22
C LEU A 234 6.82 14.09 15.14
N ALA A 235 6.01 13.10 15.49
CA ALA A 235 6.47 11.95 16.28
C ALA A 235 7.54 11.14 15.51
N SER A 236 7.28 10.85 14.23
CA SER A 236 8.20 10.10 13.39
C SER A 236 9.52 10.84 13.12
N LEU A 237 9.46 12.17 13.02
CA LEU A 237 10.62 13.06 12.89
C LEU A 237 11.52 12.97 14.12
N ASN A 238 10.92 12.99 15.32
CA ASN A 238 11.63 12.82 16.58
C ASN A 238 12.30 11.44 16.67
N ASP A 239 11.60 10.37 16.29
CA ASP A 239 12.16 9.02 16.32
C ASP A 239 13.34 8.88 15.35
N LYS A 240 13.22 9.44 14.14
CA LYS A 240 14.30 9.48 13.16
C LYS A 240 15.52 10.26 13.67
N TYR A 241 15.29 11.46 14.20
CA TYR A 241 16.35 12.27 14.82
C TYR A 241 17.09 11.51 15.92
N ASN A 242 16.36 10.86 16.83
CA ASN A 242 16.97 10.10 17.92
C ASN A 242 17.79 8.90 17.40
N ARG A 243 17.33 8.21 16.35
CA ARG A 243 18.11 7.12 15.70
C ARG A 243 19.38 7.64 15.05
N GLU A 244 19.29 8.71 14.27
CA GLU A 244 20.45 9.33 13.61
C GLU A 244 21.47 9.82 14.63
N ARG A 245 21.00 10.51 15.69
CA ARG A 245 21.85 10.99 16.78
C ARG A 245 22.51 9.85 17.55
N LYS A 246 21.78 8.78 17.86
CA LYS A 246 22.34 7.59 18.51
C LYS A 246 23.43 6.95 17.65
N SER A 247 23.20 6.81 16.36
CA SER A 247 24.18 6.27 15.41
C SER A 247 25.47 7.11 15.39
N ILE A 248 25.35 8.45 15.39
CA ILE A 248 26.52 9.35 15.48
C ILE A 248 27.28 9.12 16.78
N ILE A 249 26.59 9.04 17.92
CA ILE A 249 27.22 8.82 19.23
C ILE A 249 27.97 7.48 19.27
N GLU A 250 27.37 6.41 18.76
CA GLU A 250 27.95 5.07 18.77
C GLU A 250 29.15 4.95 17.80
N THR A 251 29.10 5.62 16.64
CA THR A 251 30.18 5.56 15.63
C THR A 251 31.35 6.50 15.90
N THR A 252 31.14 7.60 16.64
CA THR A 252 32.18 8.60 16.93
C THR A 252 33.25 8.08 17.89
N MET A 253 32.97 7.02 18.68
CA MET A 253 33.89 6.44 19.66
C MET A 253 34.57 7.50 20.57
N ALA A 254 33.81 8.50 21.03
CA ALA A 254 34.34 9.53 21.91
C ALA A 254 34.82 8.92 23.24
N THR A 255 36.00 9.34 23.72
CA THR A 255 36.54 8.81 24.98
C THR A 255 35.73 9.38 26.14
N PRO A 256 35.17 8.54 27.04
CA PRO A 256 34.42 9.03 28.21
C PRO A 256 35.30 9.95 29.10
N PRO A 257 34.75 11.04 29.67
CA PRO A 257 35.51 11.95 30.52
C PRO A 257 36.22 11.25 31.69
N VAL A 258 35.63 10.18 32.21
CA VAL A 258 36.20 9.36 33.31
C VAL A 258 37.48 8.65 32.89
N ASP A 259 37.57 8.19 31.64
CA ASP A 259 38.75 7.48 31.16
C ASP A 259 39.90 8.46 30.84
N ILE A 260 39.57 9.65 30.33
CA ILE A 260 40.52 10.76 30.16
C ILE A 260 41.13 11.15 31.51
N GLU A 261 40.34 11.21 32.58
CA GLU A 261 40.83 11.54 33.92
C GLU A 261 41.72 10.43 34.50
N LYS A 262 41.36 9.16 34.33
CA LYS A 262 42.22 8.03 34.72
C LYS A 262 43.56 8.05 34.00
N GLU A 263 43.57 8.33 32.70
CA GLU A 263 44.81 8.48 31.92
C GLU A 263 45.67 9.64 32.43
N ARG A 264 45.04 10.77 32.80
CA ARG A 264 45.70 11.93 33.41
C ARG A 264 46.39 11.56 34.72
N GLU A 265 45.66 10.93 35.63
CA GLU A 265 46.19 10.48 36.92
C GLU A 265 47.37 9.51 36.75
N ALA A 266 47.22 8.52 35.86
CA ALA A 266 48.26 7.54 35.56
C ALA A 266 49.53 8.21 34.99
N ARG A 267 49.37 9.18 34.09
CA ARG A 267 50.49 9.93 33.50
C ARG A 267 51.21 10.79 34.53
N ILE A 268 50.49 11.46 35.42
CA ILE A 268 51.09 12.26 36.50
C ILE A 268 51.85 11.35 37.47
N ALA A 269 51.28 10.19 37.84
CA ALA A 269 51.95 9.20 38.69
C ALA A 269 53.24 8.67 38.03
N GLU A 270 53.22 8.40 36.74
CA GLU A 270 54.39 8.00 35.96
C GLU A 270 55.50 9.07 35.96
N ILE A 271 55.14 10.33 35.72
CA ILE A 271 56.08 11.47 35.76
C ILE A 271 56.78 11.56 37.12
N LYS A 272 56.01 11.45 38.22
CA LYS A 272 56.55 11.47 39.59
C LYS A 272 57.50 10.29 39.82
N ARG A 273 57.08 9.07 39.48
CA ARG A 273 57.89 7.85 39.61
C ARG A 273 59.21 7.93 38.84
N PHE A 274 59.20 8.41 37.59
CA PHE A 274 60.42 8.55 36.79
C PHE A 274 61.36 9.64 37.31
N THR A 275 60.81 10.67 37.94
CA THR A 275 61.61 11.72 38.59
C THR A 275 62.33 11.18 39.82
N GLU A 276 61.65 10.37 40.64
CA GLU A 276 62.25 9.69 41.80
C GLU A 276 63.35 8.68 41.40
N GLN A 277 63.18 8.00 40.26
CA GLN A 277 64.14 7.02 39.75
C GLN A 277 65.35 7.63 39.02
N GLY A 278 65.39 8.95 38.83
CA GLY A 278 66.45 9.63 38.08
C GLY A 278 66.51 9.21 36.61
N ALA A 279 65.36 8.84 36.03
CA ALA A 279 65.29 8.44 34.63
C ALA A 279 65.73 9.59 33.71
N PHE A 280 66.41 9.25 32.62
CA PHE A 280 66.95 10.25 31.69
C PHE A 280 65.86 11.24 31.23
N GLY A 281 66.08 12.53 31.47
CA GLY A 281 65.15 13.62 31.15
C GLY A 281 64.18 14.01 32.27
N TYR A 282 64.10 13.27 33.39
CA TYR A 282 63.24 13.58 34.53
C TYR A 282 64.07 14.07 35.73
N SER A 283 63.75 15.24 36.27
CA SER A 283 64.46 15.83 37.41
C SER A 283 63.52 16.64 38.31
N ALA A 284 63.90 16.82 39.57
CA ALA A 284 63.15 17.68 40.49
C ALA A 284 63.00 19.12 39.94
N SER A 285 64.00 19.61 39.20
CA SER A 285 64.00 20.94 38.59
C SER A 285 63.03 21.11 37.41
N ASN A 286 62.52 20.03 36.80
CA ASN A 286 61.58 20.10 35.68
C ASN A 286 60.23 19.42 35.95
N LEU A 287 60.04 18.88 37.16
CA LEU A 287 58.84 18.16 37.58
C LEU A 287 57.57 19.00 37.40
N ASP A 288 57.54 20.22 37.94
CA ASP A 288 56.37 21.10 37.90
C ASP A 288 56.01 21.47 36.45
N HIS A 289 57.02 21.72 35.61
CA HIS A 289 56.81 22.00 34.20
C HIS A 289 56.19 20.79 33.47
N ARG A 290 56.69 19.57 33.74
CA ARG A 290 56.16 18.34 33.12
C ARG A 290 54.74 18.02 33.55
N ILE A 291 54.42 18.20 34.84
CA ILE A 291 53.05 18.03 35.36
C ILE A 291 52.12 19.06 34.72
N LYS A 292 52.54 20.33 34.63
CA LYS A 292 51.75 21.37 33.95
C LYS A 292 51.47 21.01 32.50
N THR A 293 52.49 20.62 31.73
CA THR A 293 52.32 20.21 30.32
C THR A 293 51.40 18.99 30.18
N ALA A 294 51.42 18.04 31.14
CA ALA A 294 50.50 16.92 31.14
C ALA A 294 49.04 17.37 31.40
N ASN A 295 48.82 18.26 32.38
CA ASN A 295 47.50 18.83 32.62
C ASN A 295 46.98 19.59 31.40
N ASP A 296 47.80 20.47 30.80
CA ASP A 296 47.43 21.24 29.60
C ASP A 296 47.06 20.30 28.43
N PHE A 297 47.80 19.20 28.24
CA PHE A 297 47.49 18.19 27.23
C PHE A 297 46.12 17.52 27.47
N PHE A 298 45.84 17.09 28.70
CA PHE A 298 44.58 16.41 29.02
C PHE A 298 43.38 17.36 29.08
N ASP A 299 43.58 18.64 29.39
CA ASP A 299 42.55 19.67 29.29
C ASP A 299 42.18 19.91 27.81
N ASN A 300 43.17 19.99 26.92
CA ASN A 300 42.93 20.06 25.48
C ASN A 300 42.24 18.79 24.94
N LYS A 301 42.76 17.59 25.30
CA LYS A 301 42.16 16.30 24.90
C LYS A 301 40.70 16.23 25.33
N ARG A 302 40.39 16.62 26.57
CA ARG A 302 39.01 16.67 27.06
C ARG A 302 38.13 17.62 26.24
N SER A 303 38.62 18.84 26.00
CA SER A 303 37.88 19.82 25.18
C SER A 303 37.62 19.32 23.76
N GLU A 304 38.58 18.60 23.16
CA GLU A 304 38.43 18.00 21.84
C GLU A 304 37.40 16.87 21.86
N GLU A 305 37.47 15.94 22.81
CA GLU A 305 36.53 14.83 22.95
C GLU A 305 35.10 15.29 23.25
N ASP A 306 34.92 16.27 24.16
CA ASP A 306 33.63 16.87 24.48
C ASP A 306 33.01 17.56 23.23
N GLY A 307 33.84 18.15 22.37
CA GLY A 307 33.43 18.83 21.14
C GLY A 307 33.09 17.90 19.98
N LYS A 308 33.56 16.64 19.96
CA LYS A 308 33.36 15.73 18.81
C LYS A 308 31.89 15.44 18.54
N ILE A 309 31.15 15.00 19.56
CA ILE A 309 29.73 14.67 19.40
C ILE A 309 28.94 15.93 19.09
N MET A 310 29.17 17.02 19.82
CA MET A 310 28.46 18.29 19.59
C MET A 310 28.67 18.81 18.17
N ASN A 311 29.90 18.79 17.65
CA ASN A 311 30.18 19.26 16.29
C ASN A 311 29.55 18.37 15.22
N LEU A 312 29.48 17.05 15.45
CA LEU A 312 28.87 16.09 14.53
C LEU A 312 27.34 16.10 14.58
N THR A 313 26.73 16.42 15.73
CA THR A 313 25.27 16.50 15.85
C THR A 313 24.72 17.89 15.58
N ARG A 314 25.53 18.96 15.58
CA ARG A 314 25.04 20.34 15.44
C ARG A 314 24.13 20.55 14.24
N GLU A 315 24.55 20.10 13.04
CA GLU A 315 23.73 20.23 11.84
C GLU A 315 22.43 19.43 11.96
N LEU A 316 22.48 18.23 12.54
CA LEU A 316 21.30 17.40 12.79
C LEU A 316 20.34 18.05 13.80
N ASP A 317 20.88 18.64 14.88
CA ASP A 317 20.13 19.32 15.95
C ASP A 317 19.44 20.60 15.41
N ASP A 318 20.16 21.39 14.60
CA ASP A 318 19.64 22.60 13.95
C ASP A 318 18.56 22.22 12.92
N ASN A 319 18.82 21.23 12.07
CA ASN A 319 17.87 20.74 11.08
C ASN A 319 16.60 20.19 11.72
N TYR A 320 16.73 19.37 12.77
CA TYR A 320 15.59 18.85 13.52
C TYR A 320 14.75 19.99 14.13
N SER A 321 15.40 20.95 14.77
CA SER A 321 14.72 22.07 15.43
C SER A 321 13.94 22.93 14.44
N GLU A 322 14.53 23.27 13.30
CA GLU A 322 13.85 24.07 12.27
C GLU A 322 12.74 23.26 11.58
N SER A 323 12.96 21.97 11.29
CA SER A 323 11.93 21.07 10.74
C SER A 323 10.71 20.95 11.66
N VAL A 324 10.92 20.77 12.96
CA VAL A 324 9.83 20.75 13.97
C VAL A 324 9.10 22.09 13.99
N LYS A 325 9.84 23.20 13.93
CA LYS A 325 9.26 24.55 13.91
C LYS A 325 8.37 24.75 12.67
N LEU A 326 8.83 24.39 11.48
CA LEU A 326 8.04 24.48 10.24
C LEU A 326 6.69 23.76 10.36
N VAL A 327 6.69 22.51 10.83
CA VAL A 327 5.46 21.72 10.98
C VAL A 327 4.54 22.30 12.05
N LYS A 328 5.09 22.69 13.21
CA LYS A 328 4.29 23.31 14.30
C LYS A 328 3.70 24.64 13.88
N GLU A 329 4.44 25.46 13.15
CA GLU A 329 3.94 26.72 12.62
C GLU A 329 2.81 26.50 11.62
N TYR A 330 2.94 25.53 10.72
CA TYR A 330 1.86 25.18 9.80
C TYR A 330 0.60 24.73 10.54
N LEU A 331 0.74 23.84 11.53
CA LEU A 331 -0.38 23.39 12.37
C LEU A 331 -1.07 24.54 13.12
N ALA A 332 -0.30 25.53 13.60
CA ALA A 332 -0.82 26.66 14.35
C ALA A 332 -1.46 27.75 13.47
N LYS A 333 -0.91 27.98 12.27
CA LYS A 333 -1.34 29.08 11.37
C LYS A 333 -2.42 28.65 10.38
N SER A 334 -2.53 27.35 10.08
CA SER A 334 -3.49 26.85 9.09
C SER A 334 -4.94 26.89 9.61
N PRO A 335 -5.91 27.33 8.79
CA PRO A 335 -7.32 27.27 9.15
C PRO A 335 -7.81 25.83 9.41
N PRO A 336 -8.79 25.60 10.30
CA PRO A 336 -9.34 24.27 10.54
C PRO A 336 -9.83 23.57 9.26
N ALA A 337 -10.45 24.31 8.34
CA ALA A 337 -10.92 23.77 7.06
C ALA A 337 -9.79 23.25 6.16
N VAL A 338 -8.57 23.78 6.28
CA VAL A 338 -7.38 23.26 5.58
C VAL A 338 -6.89 22.00 6.26
N LEU A 339 -6.77 22.03 7.59
CA LEU A 339 -6.27 20.92 8.41
C LEU A 339 -7.17 19.66 8.36
N GLN A 340 -8.47 19.84 8.11
CA GLN A 340 -9.45 18.76 7.95
C GLN A 340 -9.46 18.13 6.54
N LYS A 341 -8.70 18.68 5.58
CA LYS A 341 -8.61 18.07 4.25
C LYS A 341 -7.87 16.73 4.32
N PRO A 342 -8.22 15.76 3.46
CA PRO A 342 -7.51 14.50 3.37
C PRO A 342 -6.10 14.69 2.77
N ILE A 343 -5.20 13.76 3.12
CA ILE A 343 -3.90 13.62 2.47
C ILE A 343 -3.95 12.58 1.34
N ARG A 344 -3.16 12.79 0.28
CA ARG A 344 -3.15 11.92 -0.92
C ARG A 344 -2.04 10.87 -0.90
N ARG A 345 -0.96 11.15 -0.17
CA ARG A 345 0.22 10.29 -0.05
C ARG A 345 0.85 10.46 1.32
N VAL A 346 1.50 9.42 1.80
CA VAL A 346 2.38 9.49 2.97
C VAL A 346 3.81 9.70 2.46
N PRO A 347 4.39 10.91 2.56
CA PRO A 347 5.78 11.13 2.19
C PRO A 347 6.72 10.46 3.19
N SER A 348 7.94 10.16 2.74
CA SER A 348 9.00 9.72 3.65
C SER A 348 9.28 10.77 4.72
N VAL A 349 9.80 10.32 5.86
CA VAL A 349 10.17 11.21 6.97
C VAL A 349 11.59 11.72 6.76
N PHE A 350 11.77 13.04 6.81
CA PHE A 350 13.04 13.74 6.58
C PHE A 350 13.37 14.65 7.76
N THR A 351 14.63 14.69 8.18
CA THR A 351 15.11 15.58 9.26
C THR A 351 15.50 16.96 8.75
N ASP A 352 15.72 17.13 7.44
CA ASP A 352 16.15 18.39 6.85
C ASP A 352 14.99 19.38 6.55
N PRO A 353 15.15 20.68 6.88
CA PRO A 353 14.11 21.68 6.66
C PRO A 353 13.64 21.83 5.20
N PRO A 354 14.51 21.79 4.17
CA PRO A 354 14.07 21.91 2.78
C PRO A 354 13.07 20.82 2.36
N SER A 355 13.29 19.57 2.76
CA SER A 355 12.37 18.47 2.47
C SER A 355 11.06 18.60 3.23
N VAL A 356 11.10 19.09 4.47
CA VAL A 356 9.89 19.37 5.26
C VAL A 356 9.08 20.53 4.66
N SER A 357 9.72 21.61 4.25
CA SER A 357 9.06 22.72 3.55
C SER A 357 8.36 22.24 2.28
N ARG A 358 9.04 21.46 1.43
CA ARG A 358 8.44 20.89 0.22
C ARG A 358 7.28 19.96 0.52
N MET A 359 7.36 19.18 1.59
CA MET A 359 6.28 18.32 2.04
C MET A 359 5.04 19.13 2.46
N ILE A 360 5.23 20.22 3.21
CA ILE A 360 4.15 21.14 3.58
C ILE A 360 3.56 21.82 2.34
N GLU A 361 4.40 22.31 1.42
CA GLU A 361 3.96 22.87 0.13
C GLU A 361 3.11 21.87 -0.65
N ASN A 362 3.53 20.61 -0.75
CA ASN A 362 2.78 19.55 -1.42
C ASN A 362 1.45 19.21 -0.74
N LEU A 363 1.29 19.49 0.56
CA LEU A 363 -0.02 19.38 1.21
C LEU A 363 -0.93 20.51 0.74
N ASP A 364 -0.42 21.73 0.61
CA ASP A 364 -1.18 22.93 0.24
C ASP A 364 -1.43 23.09 -1.25
N ASP A 365 -0.54 22.55 -2.07
CA ASP A 365 -0.75 22.29 -3.48
C ASP A 365 -1.94 21.33 -3.56
N ALA A 366 -3.13 21.93 -3.54
CA ALA A 366 -4.25 21.34 -4.24
C ALA A 366 -3.68 20.97 -5.61
N PRO A 367 -3.72 19.71 -6.05
CA PRO A 367 -3.67 19.50 -7.47
C PRO A 367 -4.93 20.20 -7.98
N GLY A 368 -4.74 21.44 -8.43
CA GLY A 368 -5.69 22.13 -9.27
C GLY A 368 -5.94 21.15 -10.41
N GLN A 369 -7.17 20.65 -10.47
CA GLN A 369 -7.58 19.48 -11.27
C GLN A 369 -7.09 18.16 -10.68
N ARG A 370 -8.02 17.21 -10.52
CA ARG A 370 -7.71 15.78 -10.37
C ARG A 370 -6.69 15.43 -11.46
N MET A 371 -5.40 15.33 -11.12
CA MET A 371 -4.43 14.80 -12.06
C MET A 371 -4.85 13.35 -12.30
N TRP A 372 -5.14 13.03 -13.56
CA TRP A 372 -5.61 11.72 -13.96
C TRP A 372 -4.60 10.66 -13.48
N GLY A 373 -5.10 9.67 -12.72
CA GLY A 373 -4.25 8.69 -12.03
C GLY A 373 -3.72 9.09 -10.64
N GLN A 374 -4.18 10.22 -10.09
CA GLN A 374 -3.82 10.67 -8.74
C GLN A 374 -5.04 11.10 -7.91
N ASN A 375 -6.20 10.52 -8.18
CA ASN A 375 -7.43 10.68 -7.41
C ASN A 375 -7.50 9.64 -6.28
N THR A 376 -6.44 9.52 -5.49
CA THR A 376 -6.38 8.65 -4.32
C THR A 376 -6.18 9.46 -3.05
N GLU A 377 -6.70 8.93 -1.95
CA GLU A 377 -6.60 9.46 -0.60
C GLU A 377 -6.02 8.38 0.32
N VAL A 378 -5.26 8.81 1.31
CA VAL A 378 -4.81 7.94 2.38
C VAL A 378 -5.94 7.84 3.39
N CYS A 379 -6.37 6.62 3.68
CA CYS A 379 -7.51 6.32 4.53
C CYS A 379 -7.17 5.27 5.59
N PHE A 380 -7.84 5.37 6.74
CA PHE A 380 -8.02 4.24 7.65
C PHE A 380 -9.22 3.41 7.21
N ILE A 381 -9.22 2.12 7.50
CA ILE A 381 -10.48 1.38 7.61
C ILE A 381 -11.15 1.80 8.92
N ASN A 382 -12.45 2.04 8.87
CA ASN A 382 -13.24 2.42 10.04
C ASN A 382 -13.22 1.28 11.07
N PRO A 383 -12.69 1.52 12.29
CA PRO A 383 -12.54 0.48 13.31
C PRO A 383 -13.87 -0.09 13.79
N ASP A 384 -14.96 0.68 13.67
CA ASP A 384 -16.29 0.24 14.08
C ASP A 384 -17.09 -0.40 12.94
N TYR A 385 -16.44 -0.66 11.79
CA TYR A 385 -17.05 -1.33 10.65
C TYR A 385 -17.09 -2.85 10.83
N PHE A 386 -16.07 -3.43 11.45
CA PHE A 386 -16.00 -4.88 11.59
C PHE A 386 -16.37 -5.31 13.02
N ASP A 387 -17.35 -6.21 13.13
CA ASP A 387 -17.63 -6.92 14.37
C ASP A 387 -16.74 -8.17 14.45
N ASN A 388 -15.79 -8.12 15.39
CA ASN A 388 -14.79 -9.15 15.62
C ASN A 388 -15.33 -10.35 16.41
N THR A 389 -16.54 -10.22 16.98
CA THR A 389 -17.22 -11.34 17.64
C THR A 389 -17.75 -12.33 16.61
N LEU A 390 -18.18 -11.84 15.43
CA LEU A 390 -18.71 -12.67 14.37
C LEU A 390 -17.63 -13.59 13.74
N PRO A 391 -18.03 -14.75 13.21
CA PRO A 391 -17.15 -15.62 12.42
C PRO A 391 -16.61 -14.97 11.13
N ASN A 392 -15.51 -15.50 10.61
CA ASN A 392 -14.86 -14.98 9.38
C ASN A 392 -15.67 -15.27 8.10
N ASP A 393 -16.49 -16.32 8.11
CA ASP A 393 -17.44 -16.71 7.06
C ASP A 393 -18.69 -15.85 6.98
N VAL A 394 -18.99 -15.04 8.00
CA VAL A 394 -20.08 -14.07 7.94
C VAL A 394 -19.61 -12.83 7.16
N PRO A 395 -20.24 -12.50 6.02
CA PRO A 395 -19.95 -11.26 5.30
C PRO A 395 -20.26 -10.02 6.14
N GLN A 396 -19.32 -9.10 6.26
CA GLN A 396 -19.55 -7.75 6.79
C GLN A 396 -19.21 -6.68 5.76
N LEU A 397 -18.44 -7.06 4.75
CA LEU A 397 -18.08 -6.25 3.60
C LEU A 397 -18.28 -7.07 2.33
N ILE A 398 -18.92 -6.48 1.33
CA ILE A 398 -18.91 -6.98 -0.05
C ILE A 398 -18.35 -5.88 -0.95
N VAL A 399 -17.33 -6.20 -1.73
CA VAL A 399 -16.72 -5.30 -2.72
C VAL A 399 -16.82 -5.93 -4.10
N ILE A 400 -17.31 -5.17 -5.07
CA ILE A 400 -17.42 -5.59 -6.47
C ILE A 400 -16.46 -4.74 -7.29
N GLU A 401 -15.44 -5.36 -7.88
CA GLU A 401 -14.37 -4.66 -8.60
C GLU A 401 -14.36 -5.09 -10.07
N PHE A 402 -14.45 -4.13 -10.98
CA PHE A 402 -14.30 -4.32 -12.42
C PHE A 402 -12.93 -3.79 -12.84
N ILE A 403 -12.02 -4.70 -13.20
CA ILE A 403 -10.66 -4.39 -13.62
C ILE A 403 -10.59 -4.45 -15.15
N ASN A 404 -10.31 -3.32 -15.78
CA ASN A 404 -10.33 -3.14 -17.23
C ASN A 404 -9.03 -2.50 -17.70
N ASN A 405 -8.10 -3.31 -18.20
CA ASN A 405 -6.84 -2.78 -18.72
C ASN A 405 -7.08 -1.90 -19.95
N GLU A 406 -6.38 -0.78 -20.02
CA GLU A 406 -6.44 0.21 -21.11
C GLU A 406 -7.87 0.71 -21.40
N TYR A 407 -8.82 0.42 -20.51
CA TYR A 407 -10.24 0.66 -20.70
C TYR A 407 -10.75 0.11 -22.05
N VAL A 408 -10.24 -1.03 -22.54
CA VAL A 408 -10.58 -1.57 -23.88
C VAL A 408 -11.74 -2.57 -23.87
N HIS A 409 -12.11 -3.11 -22.71
CA HIS A 409 -13.18 -4.10 -22.59
C HIS A 409 -14.55 -3.41 -22.46
N GLU A 410 -15.29 -3.30 -23.56
CA GLU A 410 -16.60 -2.63 -23.64
C GLU A 410 -17.68 -3.40 -22.88
N ASN A 411 -17.62 -4.74 -22.89
CA ASN A 411 -18.52 -5.57 -22.10
C ASN A 411 -18.52 -5.18 -20.61
N LEU A 412 -17.35 -4.99 -19.99
CA LEU A 412 -17.24 -4.59 -18.59
C LEU A 412 -17.83 -3.20 -18.35
N LYS A 413 -17.58 -2.24 -19.25
CA LYS A 413 -18.19 -0.90 -19.18
C LYS A 413 -19.72 -0.96 -19.22
N ILE A 414 -20.29 -1.87 -20.01
CA ILE A 414 -21.74 -2.09 -20.07
C ILE A 414 -22.25 -2.61 -18.71
N LEU A 415 -21.54 -3.56 -18.08
CA LEU A 415 -21.94 -4.08 -16.76
C LEU A 415 -21.89 -3.00 -15.67
N VAL A 416 -20.82 -2.18 -15.64
CA VAL A 416 -20.71 -1.03 -14.73
C VAL A 416 -21.88 -0.07 -14.92
N LYS A 417 -22.21 0.28 -16.18
CA LYS A 417 -23.37 1.14 -16.50
C LYS A 417 -24.69 0.56 -16.02
N ARG A 418 -24.87 -0.77 -16.07
CA ARG A 418 -26.09 -1.42 -15.56
C ARG A 418 -26.24 -1.26 -14.06
N ILE A 419 -25.16 -1.41 -13.29
CA ILE A 419 -25.16 -1.14 -11.83
C ILE A 419 -25.53 0.31 -11.56
N LEU A 420 -24.87 1.26 -12.23
CA LEU A 420 -25.15 2.69 -12.08
C LEU A 420 -26.56 3.08 -12.54
N ALA A 421 -27.20 2.31 -13.41
CA ALA A 421 -28.59 2.48 -13.82
C ALA A 421 -29.62 1.86 -12.85
N GLY A 422 -29.16 1.33 -11.71
CA GLY A 422 -30.02 0.78 -10.66
C GLY A 422 -30.25 -0.73 -10.76
N HIS A 423 -29.29 -1.50 -11.30
CA HIS A 423 -29.35 -2.97 -11.21
C HIS A 423 -29.43 -3.40 -9.73
N ASP A 424 -30.27 -4.38 -9.45
CA ASP A 424 -30.56 -4.80 -8.09
C ASP A 424 -29.36 -5.49 -7.43
N VAL A 425 -28.92 -4.94 -6.30
CA VAL A 425 -27.87 -5.51 -5.45
C VAL A 425 -28.42 -6.16 -4.18
N SER A 426 -29.75 -6.22 -4.01
CA SER A 426 -30.42 -6.71 -2.80
C SER A 426 -30.03 -8.14 -2.43
N LYS A 427 -29.84 -9.03 -3.42
CA LYS A 427 -29.38 -10.40 -3.21
C LYS A 427 -28.01 -10.46 -2.55
N LEU A 428 -27.10 -9.58 -2.94
CA LEU A 428 -25.77 -9.47 -2.32
C LEU A 428 -25.86 -8.80 -0.96
N SER A 429 -26.59 -7.68 -0.85
CA SER A 429 -26.77 -6.97 0.41
C SER A 429 -27.41 -7.83 1.49
N GLY A 430 -28.30 -8.75 1.13
CA GLY A 430 -28.92 -9.70 2.06
C GLY A 430 -27.97 -10.75 2.64
N LEU A 431 -26.73 -10.85 2.14
CA LEU A 431 -25.69 -11.71 2.70
C LEU A 431 -24.90 -11.03 3.83
N LEU A 432 -24.98 -9.71 3.94
CA LEU A 432 -24.28 -8.97 4.99
C LEU A 432 -24.91 -9.32 6.34
N GLY A 433 -24.05 -9.65 7.32
CA GLY A 433 -24.46 -10.09 8.64
C GLY A 433 -25.33 -9.04 9.32
N ASN A 434 -26.53 -9.49 9.75
CA ASN A 434 -27.40 -8.74 10.66
C ASN A 434 -26.90 -8.82 12.09
#